data_AF-A0AB39TPS4-F1
#
_entry.id   AF-A0AB39TPS4-F1
#
_cell.length_a   1.000
_cell.length_b   1.000
_cell.length_c   1.000
_cell.angle_alpha   90.00
_cell.angle_beta   90.00
_cell.angle_gamma   90.00
#
_symmetry.space_group_name_H-M   'P 1'
#
loop_
_entity.id
_entity.type
_entity.pdbx_description
1 polymer ?
#
loop_
_entity_poly.entity_id
_entity_poly.type
_entity_poly.pdbx_seq_one_letter_code
_entity_poly.pdbx_strand_id
1 'polypeptide(L)'
;MLTAARLGAAALSAALLAGAAAAPALADSPAPAASTAPVPEGLYGKGDPQYDGVWRQSLALTALANAKVTPADTAVAWLTGQQCEDGGWPSYRAAGAPCQAKTEDSNATAVAVQALVALGGHQPAVDKGVQWLKDNQNADGSWSYNPGSPGDANSTGLAVNALFAAKADPAGVAKNGKNAFDGLGAFQLGCAAPADQRGAFAYQPDPAGGPLAPNALATGQAALAAAGGHLPVATGARTETAPKPLACTGAAGAPVAHAESGEAAAAYLTAQLTAGGNHLTLTTPGAAPAPDNNATAWAALSLIQSGHPQQAAGAVDWLAEEGGTWTKNGTDAAATATLLLVDQAAQRDTGALTAQLTALGPAPQAGTATESPAAAATAEPKKNDGIGQYWLIIVGLLIGVGGGLLLSLQRKRGQRL
;
A
#
# COMPACT_ATOMS: atom_id res chain seq x y z
N MET A 1 -33.36 42.38 19.21
CA MET A 1 -32.25 43.34 19.07
C MET A 1 -31.08 42.75 19.85
N LEU A 2 -30.20 41.97 19.20
CA LEU A 2 -28.86 42.38 18.70
C LEU A 2 -28.04 42.99 19.85
N THR A 3 -26.92 42.49 20.37
CA THR A 3 -25.75 41.70 19.90
C THR A 3 -25.00 41.31 21.21
N ALA A 4 -24.22 40.24 21.36
CA ALA A 4 -22.95 39.96 20.69
C ALA A 4 -22.48 38.54 21.07
N ALA A 5 -22.02 37.76 20.10
CA ALA A 5 -21.32 36.51 20.33
C ALA A 5 -20.32 36.25 19.20
N ARG A 6 -19.14 35.76 19.61
CA ARG A 6 -18.14 34.97 18.84
C ARG A 6 -17.15 35.75 17.95
N LEU A 7 -15.94 35.87 18.47
CA LEU A 7 -14.68 35.75 17.71
C LEU A 7 -13.98 34.49 18.22
N GLY A 8 -13.57 33.61 17.31
CA GLY A 8 -12.85 32.38 17.67
C GLY A 8 -12.69 31.40 16.50
N ALA A 9 -11.63 31.64 15.72
CA ALA A 9 -10.92 30.71 14.84
C ALA A 9 -11.67 30.09 13.64
N ALA A 10 -11.63 30.81 12.52
CA ALA A 10 -11.55 30.23 11.18
C ALA A 10 -10.11 30.45 10.64
N ALA A 11 -9.72 29.59 9.69
CA ALA A 11 -8.55 29.64 8.81
C ALA A 11 -7.33 28.76 9.19
N LEU A 12 -7.20 27.65 8.44
CA LEU A 12 -5.95 27.22 7.80
C LEU A 12 -6.35 26.31 6.62
N SER A 13 -6.60 26.95 5.49
CA SER A 13 -6.77 26.34 4.19
C SER A 13 -5.83 27.05 3.21
N ALA A 14 -5.22 26.27 2.32
CA ALA A 14 -4.44 26.69 1.16
C ALA A 14 -3.12 27.44 1.42
N ALA A 15 -2.01 26.73 1.22
CA ALA A 15 -0.80 27.32 0.67
C ALA A 15 -0.02 26.25 -0.09
N LEU A 16 -0.09 26.28 -1.42
CA LEU A 16 1.01 25.98 -2.35
C LEU A 16 0.51 26.27 -3.78
N LEU A 17 0.80 27.50 -4.26
CA LEU A 17 1.25 27.89 -5.61
C LEU A 17 0.74 29.29 -6.01
N ALA A 18 1.64 30.28 -5.99
CA ALA A 18 1.71 31.38 -6.97
C ALA A 18 3.05 32.12 -6.82
N GLY A 19 3.76 32.32 -7.94
CA GLY A 19 5.08 32.95 -7.98
C GLY A 19 5.06 34.49 -7.97
N ALA A 20 6.18 35.04 -7.51
CA ALA A 20 6.75 36.36 -7.75
C ALA A 20 5.92 37.62 -7.40
N ALA A 21 5.90 37.94 -6.10
CA ALA A 21 6.08 39.31 -5.62
C ALA A 21 6.99 39.25 -4.39
N ALA A 22 7.97 40.14 -4.27
CA ALA A 22 8.95 40.14 -3.20
C ALA A 22 8.27 40.07 -1.82
N ALA A 23 8.36 38.92 -1.16
CA ALA A 23 7.77 38.68 0.15
C ALA A 23 8.69 39.25 1.24
N PRO A 24 8.16 40.01 2.22
CA PRO A 24 8.90 40.26 3.45
C PRO A 24 9.19 38.92 4.12
N ALA A 25 10.39 38.77 4.69
CA ALA A 25 10.83 37.56 5.38
C ALA A 25 9.75 37.08 6.36
N LEU A 26 9.07 35.99 6.00
CA LEU A 26 8.19 35.27 6.90
C LEU A 26 9.10 34.55 7.89
N ALA A 27 8.98 34.95 9.16
CA ALA A 27 9.61 34.28 10.27
C ALA A 27 9.31 32.78 10.24
N ASP A 28 10.32 31.97 10.56
CA ASP A 28 10.25 30.53 10.76
C ASP A 28 8.97 30.16 11.52
N SER A 29 7.99 29.61 10.82
CA SER A 29 6.92 28.88 11.50
C SER A 29 7.54 27.58 12.00
N PRO A 30 7.51 27.30 13.32
CA PRO A 30 8.05 26.06 13.83
C PRO A 30 7.34 24.88 13.16
N ALA A 31 8.11 23.86 12.76
CA ALA A 31 7.56 22.59 12.32
C ALA A 31 6.54 22.08 13.35
N PRO A 32 5.41 21.49 12.92
CA PRO A 32 4.42 20.97 13.84
C PRO A 32 5.10 20.05 14.85
N ALA A 33 4.91 20.35 16.15
CA ALA A 33 5.49 19.59 17.22
C ALA A 33 4.99 18.13 17.12
N ALA A 34 5.92 17.17 17.15
CA ALA A 34 5.59 15.76 17.20
C ALA A 34 4.64 15.49 18.39
N SER A 35 3.53 14.80 18.13
CA SER A 35 2.60 14.41 19.19
C SER A 35 3.34 13.50 20.19
N THR A 36 3.24 13.82 21.48
CA THR A 36 3.80 13.02 22.58
C THR A 36 2.84 11.94 23.07
N ALA A 37 1.68 11.79 22.42
CA ALA A 37 0.70 10.77 22.78
C ALA A 37 1.27 9.37 22.51
N PRO A 38 1.11 8.41 23.44
CA PRO A 38 1.54 7.04 23.22
C PRO A 38 0.78 6.42 22.04
N VAL A 39 1.51 5.71 21.17
CA VAL A 39 0.92 4.99 20.05
C VAL A 39 -0.01 3.90 20.59
N PRO A 40 -1.26 3.79 20.09
CA PRO A 40 -2.20 2.77 20.54
C PRO A 40 -1.64 1.35 20.40
N GLU A 41 -1.85 0.51 21.42
CA GLU A 41 -1.27 -0.85 21.45
C GLU A 41 -1.67 -1.72 20.26
N GLY A 42 -2.89 -1.57 19.74
CA GLY A 42 -3.40 -2.34 18.59
C GLY A 42 -2.87 -1.91 17.21
N LEU A 43 -2.13 -0.81 17.14
CA LEU A 43 -1.72 -0.20 15.87
C LEU A 43 -0.37 -0.74 15.40
N TYR A 44 -0.27 -1.11 14.12
CA TYR A 44 1.01 -1.48 13.49
C TYR A 44 1.90 -0.23 13.32
N GLY A 45 3.16 -0.36 13.71
CA GLY A 45 4.15 0.72 13.69
C GLY A 45 4.17 1.57 14.96
N LYS A 46 5.20 2.41 15.10
CA LYS A 46 5.42 3.27 16.29
C LYS A 46 5.44 4.77 15.97
N GLY A 47 5.16 5.15 14.73
CA GLY A 47 5.04 6.56 14.33
C GLY A 47 3.76 7.21 14.88
N ASP A 48 3.75 8.54 14.93
CA ASP A 48 2.54 9.31 15.22
C ASP A 48 1.40 8.90 14.26
N PRO A 49 0.23 8.47 14.76
CA PRO A 49 -0.89 8.04 13.93
C PRO A 49 -1.70 9.18 13.31
N GLN A 50 -1.45 10.44 13.68
CA GLN A 50 -2.37 11.55 13.42
C GLN A 50 -2.85 11.66 11.96
N TYR A 51 -2.00 11.31 10.99
CA TYR A 51 -2.28 11.48 9.56
C TYR A 51 -2.40 10.18 8.78
N ASP A 52 -1.99 9.04 9.34
CA ASP A 52 -1.89 7.78 8.62
C ASP A 52 -2.46 6.58 9.38
N GLY A 53 -2.95 6.75 10.62
CA GLY A 53 -3.28 5.64 11.51
C GLY A 53 -4.18 4.58 10.87
N VAL A 54 -5.33 4.98 10.34
CA VAL A 54 -6.25 4.06 9.64
C VAL A 54 -5.65 3.55 8.34
N TRP A 55 -4.93 4.40 7.60
CA TRP A 55 -4.27 4.01 6.36
C TRP A 55 -3.26 2.88 6.56
N ARG A 56 -2.28 3.08 7.46
CA ARG A 56 -1.23 2.10 7.75
C ARG A 56 -1.80 0.82 8.35
N GLN A 57 -2.80 0.93 9.22
CA GLN A 57 -3.42 -0.24 9.83
C GLN A 57 -4.13 -1.08 8.78
N SER A 58 -4.86 -0.44 7.88
CA SER A 58 -5.62 -1.12 6.84
C SER A 58 -4.69 -1.84 5.86
N LEU A 59 -3.61 -1.19 5.42
CA LEU A 59 -2.60 -1.85 4.58
C LEU A 59 -1.95 -3.04 5.29
N ALA A 60 -1.56 -2.87 6.56
CA ALA A 60 -0.96 -3.94 7.35
C ALA A 60 -1.88 -5.16 7.48
N LEU A 61 -3.13 -4.94 7.87
CA LEU A 61 -4.12 -6.01 8.02
C LEU A 61 -4.44 -6.68 6.69
N THR A 62 -4.52 -5.92 5.60
CA THR A 62 -4.73 -6.46 4.25
C THR A 62 -3.58 -7.38 3.83
N ALA A 63 -2.35 -6.93 4.02
CA ALA A 63 -1.14 -7.67 3.64
C ALA A 63 -0.98 -8.95 4.48
N LEU A 64 -1.22 -8.88 5.80
CA LEU A 64 -1.14 -10.03 6.70
C LEU A 64 -2.25 -11.06 6.44
N ALA A 65 -3.49 -10.63 6.22
CA ALA A 65 -4.59 -11.51 5.85
C ALA A 65 -4.27 -12.25 4.53
N ASN A 66 -3.71 -11.54 3.55
CA ASN A 66 -3.30 -12.16 2.30
C ASN A 66 -2.14 -13.17 2.49
N ALA A 67 -1.21 -12.88 3.40
CA ALA A 67 -0.13 -13.78 3.84
C ALA A 67 -0.61 -14.94 4.73
N LYS A 68 -1.92 -15.06 4.98
CA LYS A 68 -2.53 -16.08 5.86
C LYS A 68 -2.07 -15.99 7.33
N VAL A 69 -1.65 -14.81 7.76
CA VAL A 69 -1.42 -14.48 9.18
C VAL A 69 -2.72 -13.94 9.74
N THR A 70 -3.26 -14.57 10.79
CA THR A 70 -4.44 -14.07 11.50
C THR A 70 -4.03 -12.97 12.47
N PRO A 71 -4.36 -11.69 12.21
CA PRO A 71 -3.94 -10.59 13.08
C PRO A 71 -4.56 -10.69 14.48
N ALA A 72 -3.98 -10.00 15.45
CA ALA A 72 -4.52 -9.95 16.80
C ALA A 72 -5.91 -9.30 16.83
N ASP A 73 -6.79 -9.77 17.71
CA ASP A 73 -8.12 -9.17 17.91
C ASP A 73 -8.01 -7.69 18.27
N THR A 74 -6.99 -7.30 19.05
CA THR A 74 -6.75 -5.90 19.42
C THR A 74 -6.40 -5.03 18.22
N ALA A 75 -5.76 -5.58 17.19
CA ALA A 75 -5.44 -4.85 15.97
C ALA A 75 -6.68 -4.60 15.10
N VAL A 76 -7.54 -5.61 14.98
CA VAL A 76 -8.81 -5.52 14.25
C VAL A 76 -9.82 -4.66 15.01
N ALA A 77 -9.89 -4.81 16.33
CA ALA A 77 -10.71 -4.01 17.22
C ALA A 77 -10.29 -2.53 17.21
N TRP A 78 -8.99 -2.24 17.07
CA TRP A 78 -8.55 -0.87 16.88
C TRP A 78 -9.10 -0.29 15.57
N LEU A 79 -8.97 -0.98 14.43
CA LEU A 79 -9.46 -0.49 13.14
C LEU A 79 -10.99 -0.28 13.14
N THR A 80 -11.74 -1.28 13.59
CA THR A 80 -13.21 -1.20 13.69
C THR A 80 -13.64 -0.14 14.71
N GLY A 81 -12.90 0.02 15.79
CA GLY A 81 -13.08 1.07 16.78
C GLY A 81 -12.73 2.49 16.31
N GLN A 82 -12.16 2.67 15.11
CA GLN A 82 -12.01 3.99 14.49
C GLN A 82 -13.26 4.41 13.70
N GLN A 83 -14.11 3.44 13.29
CA GLN A 83 -15.31 3.73 12.51
C GLN A 83 -16.26 4.66 13.26
N CYS A 84 -16.88 5.57 12.52
CA CYS A 84 -17.97 6.39 12.98
C CYS A 84 -19.33 5.73 12.81
N GLU A 85 -20.33 6.25 13.52
CA GLU A 85 -21.65 5.61 13.60
C GLU A 85 -22.34 5.53 12.23
N ASP A 86 -22.17 6.59 11.44
CA ASP A 86 -22.57 6.79 10.05
C ASP A 86 -21.72 6.01 9.04
N GLY A 87 -20.60 5.44 9.48
CA GLY A 87 -19.84 4.43 8.76
C GLY A 87 -18.50 4.88 8.21
N GLY A 88 -18.16 6.16 8.25
CA GLY A 88 -16.86 6.64 7.75
C GLY A 88 -15.73 6.42 8.76
N TRP A 89 -14.51 6.55 8.27
CA TRP A 89 -13.30 6.53 9.07
C TRP A 89 -12.58 7.87 8.94
N PRO A 90 -12.14 8.48 10.06
CA PRO A 90 -11.11 9.50 10.02
C PRO A 90 -9.74 8.87 9.81
N SER A 91 -8.76 9.66 9.37
CA SER A 91 -7.35 9.24 9.33
C SER A 91 -6.85 8.72 10.67
N TYR A 92 -7.30 9.35 11.76
CA TYR A 92 -7.10 8.89 13.14
C TYR A 92 -8.06 9.57 14.12
N ARG A 93 -8.49 8.80 15.11
CA ARG A 93 -9.27 9.24 16.27
C ARG A 93 -8.60 8.73 17.55
N ALA A 94 -8.20 9.68 18.40
CA ALA A 94 -7.66 9.38 19.72
C ALA A 94 -8.68 8.61 20.58
N ALA A 95 -8.18 7.75 21.48
CA ALA A 95 -9.03 6.95 22.35
C ALA A 95 -9.97 7.84 23.19
N GLY A 96 -11.27 7.51 23.18
CA GLY A 96 -12.31 8.27 23.88
C GLY A 96 -12.74 9.58 23.22
N ALA A 97 -12.10 10.00 22.12
CA ALA A 97 -12.57 11.15 21.35
C ALA A 97 -13.87 10.81 20.59
N PRO A 98 -14.84 11.74 20.49
CA PRO A 98 -16.05 11.51 19.73
C PRO A 98 -15.77 11.49 18.23
N CYS A 99 -16.69 10.89 17.47
CA CYS A 99 -16.76 11.12 16.02
C CYS A 99 -16.92 12.59 15.69
N GLN A 100 -16.27 13.01 14.61
CA GLN A 100 -16.50 14.30 14.00
C GLN A 100 -16.60 14.10 12.49
N ALA A 101 -17.78 14.32 11.92
CA ALA A 101 -18.03 14.17 10.47
C ALA A 101 -16.97 14.86 9.60
N LYS A 102 -16.51 16.04 10.02
CA LYS A 102 -15.47 16.82 9.32
C LYS A 102 -14.07 16.17 9.28
N THR A 103 -13.82 15.16 10.12
CA THR A 103 -12.52 14.46 10.18
C THR A 103 -12.52 13.14 9.44
N GLU A 104 -13.70 12.64 9.07
CA GLU A 104 -13.84 11.45 8.24
C GLU A 104 -13.36 11.77 6.82
N ASP A 105 -12.64 10.82 6.23
CA ASP A 105 -12.05 10.98 4.91
C ASP A 105 -12.28 9.72 4.06
N SER A 106 -12.40 9.94 2.74
CA SER A 106 -12.73 8.89 1.79
C SER A 106 -11.63 7.83 1.69
N ASN A 107 -10.37 8.22 1.87
CA ASN A 107 -9.23 7.35 1.62
C ASN A 107 -9.09 6.34 2.75
N ALA A 108 -9.12 6.81 4.00
CA ALA A 108 -9.15 5.99 5.21
C ALA A 108 -10.35 5.03 5.20
N THR A 109 -11.54 5.54 4.85
CA THR A 109 -12.75 4.72 4.72
C THR A 109 -12.58 3.63 3.66
N ALA A 110 -12.06 3.98 2.49
CA ALA A 110 -11.87 3.04 1.38
C ALA A 110 -10.87 1.91 1.70
N VAL A 111 -9.72 2.23 2.30
CA VAL A 111 -8.74 1.20 2.65
C VAL A 111 -9.20 0.36 3.85
N ALA A 112 -9.92 0.95 4.81
CA ALA A 112 -10.52 0.21 5.92
C ALA A 112 -11.55 -0.82 5.43
N VAL A 113 -12.42 -0.43 4.48
CA VAL A 113 -13.37 -1.36 3.83
C VAL A 113 -12.63 -2.51 3.16
N GLN A 114 -11.58 -2.23 2.38
CA GLN A 114 -10.78 -3.29 1.73
C GLN A 114 -10.12 -4.24 2.73
N ALA A 115 -9.55 -3.71 3.83
CA ALA A 115 -8.94 -4.52 4.87
C ALA A 115 -9.96 -5.42 5.58
N LEU A 116 -11.14 -4.89 5.93
CA LEU A 116 -12.19 -5.65 6.60
C LEU A 116 -12.83 -6.71 5.68
N VAL A 117 -12.89 -6.45 4.38
CA VAL A 117 -13.24 -7.46 3.37
C VAL A 117 -12.17 -8.57 3.34
N ALA A 118 -10.89 -8.22 3.29
CA ALA A 118 -9.80 -9.18 3.23
C ALA A 118 -9.70 -10.08 4.48
N LEU A 119 -10.02 -9.54 5.66
CA LEU A 119 -10.09 -10.28 6.91
C LEU A 119 -11.32 -11.21 6.99
N GLY A 120 -12.43 -10.82 6.37
CA GLY A 120 -13.71 -11.52 6.49
C GLY A 120 -14.37 -11.33 7.86
N GLY A 121 -15.64 -11.74 8.00
CA GLY A 121 -16.36 -11.69 9.29
C GLY A 121 -16.80 -10.29 9.78
N HIS A 122 -16.51 -9.22 9.02
CA HIS A 122 -16.80 -7.83 9.41
C HIS A 122 -17.85 -7.14 8.54
N GLN A 123 -18.79 -7.91 7.96
CA GLN A 123 -19.77 -7.40 7.00
C GLN A 123 -20.55 -6.16 7.48
N PRO A 124 -21.01 -6.06 8.75
CA PRO A 124 -21.72 -4.86 9.19
C PRO A 124 -20.89 -3.57 9.10
N ALA A 125 -19.59 -3.64 9.39
CA ALA A 125 -18.70 -2.49 9.28
C ALA A 125 -18.41 -2.14 7.81
N VAL A 126 -18.24 -3.16 6.97
CA VAL A 126 -18.08 -3.03 5.51
C VAL A 126 -19.30 -2.35 4.90
N ASP A 127 -20.51 -2.83 5.21
CA ASP A 127 -21.77 -2.29 4.67
C ASP A 127 -21.94 -0.82 5.04
N LYS A 128 -21.63 -0.44 6.29
CA LYS A 128 -21.65 0.96 6.73
C LYS A 128 -20.63 1.81 5.99
N GLY A 129 -19.40 1.33 5.81
CA GLY A 129 -18.37 2.05 5.05
C GLY A 129 -18.76 2.26 3.59
N VAL A 130 -19.30 1.23 2.95
CA VAL A 130 -19.83 1.32 1.58
C VAL A 130 -20.99 2.29 1.50
N GLN A 131 -21.90 2.28 2.48
CA GLN A 131 -23.00 3.24 2.52
C GLN A 131 -22.50 4.67 2.69
N TRP A 132 -21.53 4.90 3.58
CA TRP A 132 -20.90 6.19 3.76
C TRP A 132 -20.24 6.71 2.48
N LEU A 133 -19.55 5.84 1.73
CA LEU A 133 -18.98 6.20 0.41
C LEU A 133 -20.07 6.62 -0.57
N LYS A 134 -21.20 5.89 -0.63
CA LYS A 134 -22.35 6.26 -1.50
C LYS A 134 -22.92 7.62 -1.12
N ASP A 135 -23.09 7.89 0.17
CA ASP A 135 -23.68 9.14 0.66
C ASP A 135 -22.77 10.35 0.38
N ASN A 136 -21.45 10.14 0.46
CA ASN A 136 -20.42 11.17 0.27
C ASN A 136 -19.84 11.24 -1.16
N GLN A 137 -20.43 10.55 -2.14
CA GLN A 137 -20.09 10.77 -3.55
C GLN A 137 -20.42 12.21 -3.96
N ASN A 138 -19.58 12.83 -4.78
CA ASN A 138 -19.84 14.16 -5.36
C ASN A 138 -20.84 14.09 -6.51
N ALA A 139 -21.41 15.24 -6.88
CA ALA A 139 -22.43 15.33 -7.93
C ALA A 139 -21.91 14.94 -9.33
N ASP A 140 -20.59 14.97 -9.54
CA ASP A 140 -19.91 14.55 -10.76
C ASP A 140 -19.51 13.06 -10.75
N GLY A 141 -19.85 12.33 -9.69
CA GLY A 141 -19.51 10.92 -9.50
C GLY A 141 -18.16 10.68 -8.80
N SER A 142 -17.37 11.73 -8.54
CA SER A 142 -16.05 11.63 -7.90
C SER A 142 -16.13 11.54 -6.37
N TRP A 143 -14.99 11.28 -5.73
CA TRP A 143 -14.80 11.47 -4.30
C TRP A 143 -13.67 12.47 -4.04
N SER A 144 -13.89 13.33 -3.06
CA SER A 144 -12.88 14.19 -2.46
C SER A 144 -12.30 13.52 -1.22
N TYR A 145 -11.02 13.78 -0.93
CA TYR A 145 -10.39 13.33 0.31
C TYR A 145 -11.26 13.61 1.56
N ASN A 146 -11.65 14.87 1.80
CA ASN A 146 -12.66 15.20 2.80
C ASN A 146 -13.97 15.61 2.13
N PRO A 147 -15.13 15.03 2.52
CA PRO A 147 -16.42 15.36 1.94
C PRO A 147 -16.72 16.87 1.90
N GLY A 148 -17.39 17.30 0.82
CA GLY A 148 -17.75 18.70 0.59
C GLY A 148 -16.70 19.52 -0.15
N SER A 149 -15.59 18.90 -0.56
CA SER A 149 -14.55 19.50 -1.42
C SER A 149 -14.65 18.97 -2.86
N PRO A 150 -13.98 19.59 -3.84
CA PRO A 150 -13.81 19.01 -5.17
C PRO A 150 -13.12 17.64 -5.09
N GLY A 151 -13.54 16.72 -5.97
CA GLY A 151 -12.95 15.38 -6.04
C GLY A 151 -11.55 15.35 -6.63
N ASP A 152 -10.89 14.21 -6.47
CA ASP A 152 -9.58 13.93 -7.05
C ASP A 152 -9.45 12.46 -7.47
N ALA A 153 -8.47 12.17 -8.33
CA ALA A 153 -8.30 10.82 -8.89
C ALA A 153 -7.85 9.78 -7.86
N ASN A 154 -7.06 10.16 -6.84
CA ASN A 154 -6.60 9.23 -5.81
C ASN A 154 -7.79 8.77 -4.97
N SER A 155 -8.55 9.72 -4.43
CA SER A 155 -9.73 9.47 -3.60
C SER A 155 -10.82 8.75 -4.36
N THR A 156 -11.07 9.14 -5.61
CA THR A 156 -12.04 8.46 -6.47
C THR A 156 -11.61 7.02 -6.79
N GLY A 157 -10.34 6.82 -7.14
CA GLY A 157 -9.78 5.50 -7.41
C GLY A 157 -9.90 4.56 -6.20
N LEU A 158 -9.48 5.02 -5.02
CA LEU A 158 -9.57 4.23 -3.79
C LEU A 158 -11.02 3.90 -3.41
N ALA A 159 -11.95 4.86 -3.54
CA ALA A 159 -13.37 4.61 -3.31
C ALA A 159 -13.91 3.54 -4.27
N VAL A 160 -13.56 3.60 -5.56
CA VAL A 160 -13.92 2.56 -6.55
C VAL A 160 -13.30 1.21 -6.21
N ASN A 161 -12.04 1.17 -5.76
CA ASN A 161 -11.41 -0.08 -5.29
C ASN A 161 -12.18 -0.69 -4.11
N ALA A 162 -12.62 0.14 -3.15
CA ALA A 162 -13.40 -0.32 -2.01
C ALA A 162 -14.77 -0.90 -2.43
N LEU A 163 -15.42 -0.29 -3.43
CA LEU A 163 -16.66 -0.81 -4.01
C LEU A 163 -16.43 -2.18 -4.66
N PHE A 164 -15.37 -2.34 -5.46
CA PHE A 164 -15.01 -3.63 -6.04
C PHE A 164 -14.73 -4.69 -4.97
N ALA A 165 -13.93 -4.37 -3.95
CA ALA A 165 -13.65 -5.29 -2.84
C ALA A 165 -14.93 -5.74 -2.13
N ALA A 166 -15.83 -4.80 -1.86
CA ALA A 166 -17.12 -5.08 -1.22
C ALA A 166 -18.16 -5.71 -2.17
N LYS A 167 -17.82 -5.98 -3.44
CA LYS A 167 -18.72 -6.49 -4.48
C LYS A 167 -19.94 -5.59 -4.72
N ALA A 168 -19.79 -4.28 -4.47
CA ALA A 168 -20.74 -3.26 -4.87
C ALA A 168 -20.37 -2.77 -6.28
N ASP A 169 -21.31 -2.83 -7.23
CA ASP A 169 -21.07 -2.39 -8.60
C ASP A 169 -20.83 -0.87 -8.66
N PRO A 170 -19.62 -0.39 -9.05
CA PRO A 170 -19.34 1.03 -9.14
C PRO A 170 -20.19 1.75 -10.19
N ALA A 171 -20.69 1.05 -11.23
CA ALA A 171 -21.61 1.64 -12.20
C ALA A 171 -23.00 1.94 -11.60
N GLY A 172 -23.39 1.21 -10.55
CA GLY A 172 -24.62 1.41 -9.80
C GLY A 172 -24.52 2.47 -8.70
N VAL A 173 -23.31 2.94 -8.36
CA VAL A 173 -23.08 4.02 -7.40
C VAL A 173 -23.02 5.34 -8.15
N ALA A 174 -24.14 6.07 -8.13
CA ALA A 174 -24.30 7.29 -8.89
C ALA A 174 -25.01 8.40 -8.12
N LYS A 175 -24.60 9.64 -8.41
CA LYS A 175 -25.23 10.87 -7.92
C LYS A 175 -25.49 11.79 -9.10
N ASN A 176 -26.69 12.36 -9.16
CA ASN A 176 -27.12 13.25 -10.27
C ASN A 176 -26.89 12.64 -11.68
N GLY A 177 -27.04 11.33 -11.81
CA GLY A 177 -26.84 10.62 -13.07
C GLY A 177 -25.39 10.42 -13.49
N LYS A 178 -24.42 10.71 -12.61
CA LYS A 178 -22.99 10.44 -12.80
C LYS A 178 -22.55 9.33 -11.87
N ASN A 179 -22.02 8.25 -12.44
CA ASN A 179 -21.55 7.10 -11.67
C ASN A 179 -20.06 7.23 -11.29
N ALA A 180 -19.55 6.25 -10.56
CA ALA A 180 -18.17 6.26 -10.09
C ALA A 180 -17.13 6.29 -11.23
N PHE A 181 -17.43 5.68 -12.38
CA PHE A 181 -16.56 5.70 -13.55
C PHE A 181 -16.60 7.04 -14.30
N ASP A 182 -17.75 7.71 -14.34
CA ASP A 182 -17.84 9.08 -14.86
C ASP A 182 -16.95 10.03 -14.03
N GLY A 183 -17.01 9.90 -12.70
CA GLY A 183 -16.18 10.67 -11.78
C GLY A 183 -14.70 10.40 -11.96
N LEU A 184 -14.31 9.12 -12.05
CA LEU A 184 -12.90 8.75 -12.26
C LEU A 184 -12.38 9.24 -13.61
N GLY A 185 -13.17 9.07 -14.67
CA GLY A 185 -12.83 9.47 -16.03
C GLY A 185 -12.64 10.98 -16.20
N ALA A 186 -13.23 11.81 -15.33
CA ALA A 186 -13.03 13.26 -15.35
C ALA A 186 -11.59 13.69 -15.10
N PHE A 187 -10.76 12.83 -14.50
CA PHE A 187 -9.36 13.11 -14.21
C PHE A 187 -8.39 12.43 -15.20
N GLN A 188 -8.88 11.66 -16.17
CA GLN A 188 -8.04 10.94 -17.12
C GLN A 188 -7.67 11.82 -18.32
N LEU A 189 -6.38 11.84 -18.66
CA LEU A 189 -5.85 12.59 -19.80
C LEU A 189 -6.23 11.88 -21.11
N GLY A 190 -7.23 12.45 -21.79
CA GLY A 190 -7.71 11.99 -23.09
C GLY A 190 -6.91 12.53 -24.28
N CYS A 191 -7.54 12.55 -25.44
CA CYS A 191 -6.86 12.79 -26.72
C CYS A 191 -6.39 14.23 -26.97
N ALA A 192 -6.89 15.18 -26.20
CA ALA A 192 -6.40 16.55 -26.18
C ALA A 192 -5.02 16.68 -25.50
N ALA A 193 -4.60 15.69 -24.70
CA ALA A 193 -3.29 15.70 -24.04
C ALA A 193 -2.15 15.40 -25.03
N PRO A 194 -0.92 15.86 -24.73
CA PRO A 194 0.30 15.44 -25.42
C PRO A 194 0.39 13.90 -25.51
N ALA A 195 0.91 13.39 -26.62
CA ALA A 195 0.86 11.96 -26.94
C ALA A 195 1.51 11.06 -25.86
N ASP A 196 2.56 11.55 -25.21
CA ASP A 196 3.30 10.92 -24.12
C ASP A 196 2.61 11.02 -22.75
N GLN A 197 1.50 11.76 -22.65
CA GLN A 197 0.72 11.96 -21.41
C GLN A 197 -0.67 11.33 -21.45
N ARG A 198 -1.09 10.83 -22.62
CA ARG A 198 -2.42 10.21 -22.79
C ARG A 198 -2.55 8.95 -21.93
N GLY A 199 -3.73 8.80 -21.32
CA GLY A 199 -4.05 7.67 -20.44
C GLY A 199 -3.65 7.89 -18.97
N ALA A 200 -2.75 8.82 -18.68
CA ALA A 200 -2.42 9.21 -17.31
C ALA A 200 -3.63 9.79 -16.58
N PHE A 201 -3.57 9.82 -15.25
CA PHE A 201 -4.52 10.57 -14.44
C PHE A 201 -3.84 11.79 -13.81
N ALA A 202 -4.58 12.90 -13.77
CA ALA A 202 -4.21 14.05 -12.95
C ALA A 202 -4.58 13.80 -11.49
N TYR A 203 -3.95 14.54 -10.56
CA TYR A 203 -4.44 14.58 -9.18
C TYR A 203 -5.80 15.30 -9.13
N GLN A 204 -5.80 16.58 -9.51
CA GLN A 204 -6.97 17.44 -9.58
C GLN A 204 -6.91 18.29 -10.86
N PRO A 205 -8.05 18.81 -11.35
CA PRO A 205 -8.05 19.85 -12.35
C PRO A 205 -7.28 21.07 -11.88
N ASP A 206 -6.67 21.79 -12.82
CA ASP A 206 -6.03 23.07 -12.52
C ASP A 206 -7.10 24.05 -11.99
N PRO A 207 -6.90 24.67 -10.80
CA PRO A 207 -7.85 25.62 -10.23
C PRO A 207 -8.15 26.83 -11.13
N ALA A 208 -7.23 27.19 -12.02
CA ALA A 208 -7.39 28.26 -13.01
C ALA A 208 -8.05 27.78 -14.32
N GLY A 209 -8.49 26.52 -14.40
CA GLY A 209 -9.11 25.93 -15.58
C GLY A 209 -8.10 25.54 -16.68
N GLY A 210 -6.83 25.37 -16.33
CA GLY A 210 -5.78 24.83 -17.19
C GLY A 210 -5.97 23.34 -17.55
N PRO A 211 -5.16 22.82 -18.49
CA PRO A 211 -5.21 21.42 -18.88
C PRO A 211 -4.83 20.50 -17.71
N LEU A 212 -5.36 19.28 -17.72
CA LEU A 212 -4.93 18.24 -16.80
C LEU A 212 -3.44 17.94 -16.97
N ALA A 213 -2.71 17.86 -15.86
CA ALA A 213 -1.31 17.46 -15.83
C ALA A 213 -1.18 16.04 -15.24
N PRO A 214 -0.35 15.16 -15.82
CA PRO A 214 -0.19 13.81 -15.32
C PRO A 214 0.42 13.81 -13.92
N ASN A 215 -0.06 12.93 -13.05
CA ASN A 215 0.48 12.72 -11.72
C ASN A 215 0.73 11.22 -11.48
N ALA A 216 1.95 10.87 -11.09
CA ALA A 216 2.40 9.48 -10.99
C ALA A 216 1.58 8.65 -9.98
N LEU A 217 1.41 9.15 -8.76
CA LEU A 217 0.66 8.45 -7.71
C LEU A 217 -0.83 8.34 -8.07
N ALA A 218 -1.42 9.44 -8.52
CA ALA A 218 -2.81 9.47 -9.00
C ALA A 218 -3.03 8.47 -10.13
N THR A 219 -2.10 8.38 -11.08
CA THR A 219 -2.18 7.41 -12.15
C THR A 219 -2.11 5.98 -11.63
N GLY A 220 -1.18 5.65 -10.73
CA GLY A 220 -1.07 4.31 -10.17
C GLY A 220 -2.33 3.87 -9.40
N GLN A 221 -2.85 4.74 -8.52
CA GLN A 221 -4.05 4.43 -7.73
C GLN A 221 -5.32 4.37 -8.58
N ALA A 222 -5.53 5.35 -9.46
CA ALA A 222 -6.68 5.36 -10.36
C ALA A 222 -6.63 4.21 -11.38
N ALA A 223 -5.43 3.83 -11.87
CA ALA A 223 -5.28 2.72 -12.80
C ALA A 223 -5.71 1.38 -12.20
N LEU A 224 -5.45 1.15 -10.91
CA LEU A 224 -5.94 -0.07 -10.24
C LEU A 224 -7.47 -0.15 -10.31
N ALA A 225 -8.16 0.96 -10.03
CA ALA A 225 -9.62 1.05 -10.13
C ALA A 225 -10.12 0.92 -11.57
N ALA A 226 -9.46 1.60 -12.52
CA ALA A 226 -9.79 1.53 -13.94
C ALA A 226 -9.63 0.12 -14.52
N ALA A 227 -8.72 -0.68 -13.96
CA ALA A 227 -8.52 -2.10 -14.29
C ALA A 227 -9.48 -3.05 -13.53
N GLY A 228 -10.46 -2.51 -12.80
CA GLY A 228 -11.42 -3.32 -12.04
C GLY A 228 -10.86 -3.96 -10.77
N GLY A 229 -9.72 -3.46 -10.27
CA GLY A 229 -8.99 -4.04 -9.15
C GLY A 229 -9.31 -3.45 -7.79
N HIS A 230 -8.73 -4.08 -6.78
CA HIS A 230 -8.69 -3.62 -5.39
C HIS A 230 -7.54 -4.32 -4.66
N LEU A 231 -7.23 -3.89 -3.43
CA LEU A 231 -6.30 -4.59 -2.56
C LEU A 231 -6.99 -5.73 -1.78
N PRO A 232 -6.27 -6.83 -1.48
CA PRO A 232 -5.01 -7.21 -2.12
C PRO A 232 -5.26 -7.57 -3.60
N VAL A 233 -4.28 -7.28 -4.47
CA VAL A 233 -4.39 -7.66 -5.89
C VAL A 233 -4.29 -9.17 -5.99
N ALA A 234 -5.38 -9.81 -6.42
CA ALA A 234 -5.37 -11.23 -6.74
C ALA A 234 -4.63 -11.44 -8.05
N THR A 235 -3.73 -12.43 -8.11
CA THR A 235 -3.03 -12.74 -9.37
C THR A 235 -4.04 -13.26 -10.40
N GLY A 236 -4.36 -12.41 -11.37
CA GLY A 236 -5.34 -12.68 -12.43
C GLY A 236 -4.71 -13.14 -13.74
N ALA A 237 -5.58 -13.37 -14.75
CA ALA A 237 -5.21 -13.78 -16.09
C ALA A 237 -4.10 -12.89 -16.67
N ARG A 238 -3.01 -13.51 -17.11
CA ARG A 238 -1.88 -12.82 -17.73
C ARG A 238 -2.18 -12.59 -19.20
N THR A 239 -1.83 -11.42 -19.71
CA THR A 239 -1.82 -11.12 -21.13
C THR A 239 -0.39 -11.07 -21.63
N GLU A 240 -0.08 -11.82 -22.69
CA GLU A 240 1.24 -11.77 -23.34
C GLU A 240 1.44 -10.52 -24.20
N THR A 241 0.35 -9.75 -24.43
CA THR A 241 0.40 -8.51 -25.20
C THR A 241 0.69 -7.33 -24.29
N ALA A 242 1.52 -6.39 -24.77
CA ALA A 242 1.74 -5.13 -24.08
C ALA A 242 0.43 -4.33 -23.90
N PRO A 243 0.35 -3.46 -22.88
CA PRO A 243 -0.80 -2.59 -22.67
C PRO A 243 -1.11 -1.73 -23.89
N LYS A 244 -2.39 -1.54 -24.19
CA LYS A 244 -2.83 -0.77 -25.36
C LYS A 244 -2.83 0.73 -25.06
N PRO A 245 -1.99 1.54 -25.74
CA PRO A 245 -2.06 2.99 -25.61
C PRO A 245 -3.37 3.54 -26.19
N LEU A 246 -3.78 4.70 -25.69
CA LEU A 246 -4.99 5.37 -26.18
C LEU A 246 -4.83 5.78 -27.67
N ALA A 247 -5.58 5.11 -28.55
CA ALA A 247 -5.44 5.25 -30.00
C ALA A 247 -5.93 6.60 -30.56
N CYS A 248 -6.85 7.26 -29.83
CA CYS A 248 -7.39 8.57 -30.20
C CYS A 248 -8.00 8.65 -31.60
N THR A 249 -8.81 7.66 -31.95
CA THR A 249 -9.57 7.61 -33.21
C THR A 249 -10.83 8.49 -33.19
N GLY A 250 -11.22 9.02 -32.02
CA GLY A 250 -12.38 9.88 -31.82
C GLY A 250 -12.08 11.37 -31.69
N ALA A 251 -13.08 12.15 -31.25
CA ALA A 251 -12.92 13.59 -31.02
C ALA A 251 -11.96 13.88 -29.86
N ALA A 252 -11.09 14.87 -30.02
CA ALA A 252 -10.01 15.18 -29.06
C ALA A 252 -10.51 15.49 -27.64
N GLY A 253 -11.71 16.07 -27.49
CA GLY A 253 -12.29 16.45 -26.20
C GLY A 253 -13.20 15.41 -25.54
N ALA A 254 -13.34 14.22 -26.13
CA ALA A 254 -14.15 13.16 -25.52
C ALA A 254 -13.42 12.54 -24.30
N PRO A 255 -14.14 12.23 -23.21
CA PRO A 255 -13.59 11.43 -22.12
C PRO A 255 -13.11 10.06 -22.63
N VAL A 256 -12.08 9.52 -21.98
CA VAL A 256 -11.64 8.14 -22.24
C VAL A 256 -12.75 7.18 -21.84
N ALA A 257 -13.12 6.25 -22.72
CA ALA A 257 -14.15 5.26 -22.39
C ALA A 257 -13.66 4.37 -21.24
N HIS A 258 -14.54 4.05 -20.29
CA HIS A 258 -14.19 3.22 -19.14
C HIS A 258 -13.50 1.90 -19.55
N ALA A 259 -14.00 1.24 -20.60
CA ALA A 259 -13.43 -0.01 -21.12
C ALA A 259 -11.99 0.11 -21.66
N GLU A 260 -11.54 1.32 -22.01
CA GLU A 260 -10.17 1.60 -22.48
C GLU A 260 -9.28 2.20 -21.39
N SER A 261 -9.89 2.68 -20.30
CA SER A 261 -9.25 3.49 -19.26
C SER A 261 -8.06 2.79 -18.61
N GLY A 262 -8.23 1.53 -18.20
CA GLY A 262 -7.19 0.74 -17.54
C GLY A 262 -5.99 0.46 -18.45
N GLU A 263 -6.24 0.05 -19.70
CA GLU A 263 -5.18 -0.21 -20.70
C GLU A 263 -4.40 1.05 -21.06
N ALA A 264 -5.10 2.18 -21.25
CA ALA A 264 -4.46 3.45 -21.55
C ALA A 264 -3.54 3.91 -20.40
N ALA A 265 -3.99 3.76 -19.14
CA ALA A 265 -3.18 4.07 -17.98
C ALA A 265 -1.99 3.12 -17.82
N ALA A 266 -2.19 1.82 -18.04
CA ALA A 266 -1.13 0.81 -18.03
C ALA A 266 -0.06 1.09 -19.10
N ALA A 267 -0.45 1.53 -20.30
CA ALA A 267 0.48 1.90 -21.35
C ALA A 267 1.33 3.12 -20.97
N TYR A 268 0.70 4.16 -20.39
CA TYR A 268 1.40 5.32 -19.87
C TYR A 268 2.38 4.94 -18.74
N LEU A 269 1.93 4.18 -17.74
CA LEU A 269 2.77 3.75 -16.61
C LEU A 269 3.97 2.92 -17.09
N THR A 270 3.76 2.00 -18.02
CA THR A 270 4.83 1.20 -18.63
C THR A 270 5.90 2.09 -19.28
N ALA A 271 5.48 3.13 -20.02
CA ALA A 271 6.40 4.07 -20.64
C ALA A 271 7.18 4.90 -19.60
N GLN A 272 6.51 5.39 -18.55
CA GLN A 272 7.16 6.17 -17.50
C GLN A 272 8.14 5.34 -16.67
N LEU A 273 7.77 4.11 -16.30
CA LEU A 273 8.67 3.19 -15.61
C LEU A 273 9.91 2.89 -16.46
N THR A 274 9.73 2.62 -17.75
CA THR A 274 10.86 2.37 -18.66
C THR A 274 11.79 3.59 -18.75
N ALA A 275 11.22 4.80 -18.90
CA ALA A 275 11.98 6.04 -18.99
C ALA A 275 12.70 6.40 -17.67
N GLY A 276 12.10 6.07 -16.53
CA GLY A 276 12.65 6.31 -15.20
C GLY A 276 13.65 5.27 -14.73
N GLY A 277 13.99 4.24 -15.51
CA GLY A 277 14.84 3.15 -15.03
C GLY A 277 14.13 2.29 -13.99
N ASN A 278 12.92 1.86 -14.34
CA ASN A 278 12.00 1.01 -13.58
C ASN A 278 11.36 1.63 -12.33
N HIS A 279 11.41 2.96 -12.17
CA HIS A 279 10.70 3.64 -11.09
C HIS A 279 10.04 4.91 -11.58
N LEU A 280 9.03 5.35 -10.83
CA LEU A 280 8.42 6.66 -11.01
C LEU A 280 9.13 7.70 -10.16
N THR A 281 9.01 8.96 -10.56
CA THR A 281 9.72 10.08 -9.92
C THR A 281 8.74 11.01 -9.23
N LEU A 282 9.02 11.33 -7.98
CA LEU A 282 8.33 12.36 -7.23
C LEU A 282 8.89 13.71 -7.62
N THR A 283 8.01 14.61 -8.06
CA THR A 283 8.37 15.99 -8.38
C THR A 283 7.63 16.93 -7.41
N THR A 284 8.36 17.42 -6.42
CA THR A 284 7.84 18.39 -5.45
C THR A 284 8.33 19.79 -5.85
N PRO A 285 7.45 20.81 -5.95
CA PRO A 285 7.87 22.17 -6.24
C PRO A 285 8.98 22.65 -5.30
N GLY A 286 10.11 23.08 -5.86
CA GLY A 286 11.27 23.55 -5.09
C GLY A 286 12.20 22.46 -4.55
N ALA A 287 11.93 21.18 -4.81
CA ALA A 287 12.84 20.07 -4.51
C ALA A 287 13.42 19.45 -5.78
N ALA A 288 14.59 18.81 -5.66
CA ALA A 288 15.11 17.96 -6.72
C ALA A 288 14.18 16.75 -6.91
N PRO A 289 13.96 16.29 -8.16
CA PRO A 289 13.23 15.06 -8.41
C PRO A 289 13.91 13.89 -7.69
N ALA A 290 13.10 13.01 -7.09
CA ALA A 290 13.59 11.84 -6.35
C ALA A 290 12.74 10.61 -6.67
N PRO A 291 13.26 9.38 -6.50
CA PRO A 291 12.46 8.18 -6.71
C PRO A 291 11.22 8.14 -5.81
N ASP A 292 10.07 7.80 -6.40
CA ASP A 292 8.79 7.65 -5.71
C ASP A 292 8.45 6.16 -5.53
N ASN A 293 8.86 5.61 -4.39
CA ASN A 293 8.58 4.22 -4.06
C ASN A 293 7.07 3.93 -3.99
N ASN A 294 6.27 4.88 -3.48
CA ASN A 294 4.84 4.68 -3.30
C ASN A 294 4.12 4.67 -4.66
N ALA A 295 4.38 5.66 -5.51
CA ALA A 295 3.81 5.67 -6.87
C ALA A 295 4.27 4.45 -7.68
N THR A 296 5.54 4.05 -7.54
CA THR A 296 6.09 2.85 -8.21
C THR A 296 5.37 1.57 -7.75
N ALA A 297 5.10 1.43 -6.45
CA ALA A 297 4.37 0.28 -5.90
C ALA A 297 2.93 0.21 -6.41
N TRP A 298 2.20 1.33 -6.40
CA TRP A 298 0.83 1.38 -6.96
C TRP A 298 0.80 1.14 -8.47
N ALA A 299 1.81 1.63 -9.21
CA ALA A 299 1.93 1.34 -10.63
C ALA A 299 2.14 -0.17 -10.88
N ALA A 300 3.04 -0.82 -10.14
CA ALA A 300 3.26 -2.26 -10.24
C ALA A 300 1.99 -3.06 -9.92
N LEU A 301 1.28 -2.71 -8.83
CA LEU A 301 0.00 -3.34 -8.46
C LEU A 301 -1.05 -3.17 -9.57
N SER A 302 -1.18 -1.97 -10.13
CA SER A 302 -2.15 -1.70 -11.20
C SER A 302 -1.81 -2.48 -12.49
N LEU A 303 -0.54 -2.56 -12.87
CA LEU A 303 -0.08 -3.32 -14.03
C LEU A 303 -0.36 -4.82 -13.87
N ILE A 304 -0.02 -5.39 -12.71
CA ILE A 304 -0.31 -6.79 -12.40
C ILE A 304 -1.82 -7.07 -12.44
N GLN A 305 -2.63 -6.20 -11.84
CA GLN A 305 -4.09 -6.31 -11.89
C GLN A 305 -4.63 -6.29 -13.32
N SER A 306 -4.10 -5.41 -14.17
CA SER A 306 -4.52 -5.28 -15.58
C SER A 306 -4.00 -6.41 -16.48
N GLY A 307 -3.29 -7.41 -15.93
CA GLY A 307 -2.81 -8.58 -16.68
C GLY A 307 -1.40 -8.41 -17.28
N HIS A 308 -0.67 -7.36 -16.88
CA HIS A 308 0.65 -6.97 -17.41
C HIS A 308 1.81 -7.17 -16.41
N PRO A 309 1.99 -8.36 -15.79
CA PRO A 309 3.04 -8.55 -14.79
C PRO A 309 4.46 -8.48 -15.39
N GLN A 310 4.63 -8.70 -16.69
CA GLN A 310 5.93 -8.56 -17.36
C GLN A 310 6.39 -7.09 -17.39
N GLN A 311 5.46 -6.17 -17.62
CA GLN A 311 5.71 -4.72 -17.62
C GLN A 311 5.90 -4.19 -16.20
N ALA A 312 5.29 -4.85 -15.20
CA ALA A 312 5.51 -4.53 -13.79
C ALA A 312 6.86 -5.05 -13.25
N ALA A 313 7.44 -6.09 -13.86
CA ALA A 313 8.56 -6.86 -13.28
C ALA A 313 9.76 -5.99 -12.90
N GLY A 314 10.19 -5.07 -13.78
CA GLY A 314 11.31 -4.18 -13.48
C GLY A 314 11.06 -3.29 -12.26
N ALA A 315 9.84 -2.77 -12.10
CA ALA A 315 9.46 -1.96 -10.94
C ALA A 315 9.40 -2.77 -9.65
N VAL A 316 8.92 -4.01 -9.74
CA VAL A 316 8.93 -4.95 -8.61
C VAL A 316 10.36 -5.26 -8.16
N ASP A 317 11.26 -5.54 -9.11
CA ASP A 317 12.67 -5.79 -8.80
C ASP A 317 13.35 -4.56 -8.19
N TRP A 318 13.11 -3.37 -8.77
CA TRP A 318 13.63 -2.11 -8.23
C TRP A 318 13.13 -1.85 -6.79
N LEU A 319 11.85 -2.09 -6.51
CA LEU A 319 11.28 -1.96 -5.16
C LEU A 319 11.91 -2.95 -4.16
N ALA A 320 12.24 -4.17 -4.61
CA ALA A 320 12.91 -5.14 -3.76
C ALA A 320 14.35 -4.74 -3.41
N GLU A 321 15.04 -4.05 -4.33
CA GLU A 321 16.40 -3.54 -4.13
C GLU A 321 16.45 -2.26 -3.28
N GLU A 322 15.61 -1.28 -3.60
CA GLU A 322 15.65 0.07 -3.00
C GLU A 322 14.68 0.25 -1.81
N GLY A 323 13.73 -0.67 -1.64
CA GLY A 323 12.66 -0.58 -0.65
C GLY A 323 13.12 -0.57 0.81
N GLY A 324 14.37 -0.98 1.09
CA GLY A 324 14.96 -0.91 2.44
C GLY A 324 14.96 0.51 3.00
N THR A 325 15.31 1.51 2.18
CA THR A 325 15.30 2.92 2.60
C THR A 325 13.87 3.42 2.83
N TRP A 326 12.95 3.04 1.95
CA TRP A 326 11.53 3.45 2.05
C TRP A 326 10.86 2.88 3.31
N THR A 327 11.13 1.61 3.62
CA THR A 327 10.63 0.96 4.84
C THR A 327 11.34 1.40 6.12
N LYS A 328 12.35 2.29 6.02
CA LYS A 328 13.24 2.65 7.13
C LYS A 328 13.81 1.39 7.79
N ASN A 329 14.34 0.49 6.97
CA ASN A 329 14.82 -0.84 7.33
C ASN A 329 13.76 -1.68 8.06
N GLY A 330 12.53 -1.70 7.54
CA GLY A 330 11.42 -2.49 8.07
C GLY A 330 10.74 -1.91 9.32
N THR A 331 10.94 -0.62 9.63
CA THR A 331 10.28 0.05 10.78
C THR A 331 9.04 0.85 10.40
N ASP A 332 8.86 1.16 9.12
CA ASP A 332 7.70 1.85 8.57
C ASP A 332 6.62 0.84 8.14
N ALA A 333 5.54 0.74 8.92
CA ALA A 333 4.52 -0.30 8.75
C ALA A 333 3.74 -0.16 7.43
N ALA A 334 3.44 1.07 6.99
CA ALA A 334 2.71 1.31 5.74
C ALA A 334 3.55 0.93 4.53
N ALA A 335 4.81 1.36 4.50
CA ALA A 335 5.75 1.01 3.42
C ALA A 335 6.01 -0.51 3.38
N THR A 336 6.22 -1.13 4.55
CA THR A 336 6.47 -2.58 4.65
C THR A 336 5.25 -3.38 4.17
N ALA A 337 4.04 -2.98 4.57
CA ALA A 337 2.81 -3.59 4.10
C ALA A 337 2.60 -3.41 2.60
N THR A 338 2.94 -2.25 2.05
CA THR A 338 2.81 -1.97 0.62
C THR A 338 3.79 -2.83 -0.21
N LEU A 339 5.05 -2.94 0.21
CA LEU A 339 6.00 -3.85 -0.42
C LEU A 339 5.55 -5.31 -0.34
N LEU A 340 5.01 -5.73 0.82
CA LEU A 340 4.46 -7.07 0.97
C LEU A 340 3.31 -7.32 -0.01
N LEU A 341 2.40 -6.36 -0.20
CA LEU A 341 1.32 -6.45 -1.18
C LEU A 341 1.85 -6.55 -2.63
N VAL A 342 2.89 -5.79 -2.97
CA VAL A 342 3.56 -5.87 -4.29
C VAL A 342 4.16 -7.25 -4.50
N ASP A 343 4.94 -7.77 -3.55
CA ASP A 343 5.56 -9.09 -3.65
C ASP A 343 4.52 -10.21 -3.72
N GLN A 344 3.41 -10.09 -2.97
CA GLN A 344 2.28 -11.01 -3.05
C GLN A 344 1.63 -11.00 -4.45
N ALA A 345 1.38 -9.82 -5.00
CA ALA A 345 0.81 -9.68 -6.35
C ALA A 345 1.75 -10.25 -7.43
N ALA A 346 3.06 -10.04 -7.26
CA ALA A 346 4.10 -10.54 -8.14
C ALA A 346 4.45 -12.03 -7.91
N GLN A 347 3.83 -12.68 -6.93
CA GLN A 347 4.11 -14.07 -6.53
C GLN A 347 5.58 -14.32 -6.15
N ARG A 348 6.20 -13.37 -5.46
CA ARG A 348 7.56 -13.46 -4.92
C ARG A 348 7.57 -14.09 -3.53
N ASP A 349 8.76 -14.41 -3.01
CA ASP A 349 8.89 -14.81 -1.61
C ASP A 349 8.50 -13.64 -0.70
N THR A 350 7.68 -13.93 0.30
CA THR A 350 7.09 -12.91 1.20
C THR A 350 7.45 -13.13 2.65
N GLY A 351 8.24 -14.16 2.98
CA GLY A 351 8.51 -14.58 4.35
C GLY A 351 9.18 -13.48 5.19
N ALA A 352 10.20 -12.82 4.63
CA ALA A 352 10.93 -11.76 5.32
C ALA A 352 10.05 -10.54 5.62
N LEU A 353 9.34 -10.03 4.62
CA LEU A 353 8.43 -8.88 4.79
C LEU A 353 7.25 -9.21 5.70
N THR A 354 6.72 -10.44 5.63
CA THR A 354 5.65 -10.91 6.54
C THR A 354 6.13 -10.92 7.99
N ALA A 355 7.34 -11.44 8.25
CA ALA A 355 7.93 -11.45 9.59
C ALA A 355 8.22 -10.03 10.10
N GLN A 356 8.75 -9.16 9.26
CA GLN A 356 9.00 -7.75 9.60
C GLN A 356 7.68 -7.05 9.97
N LEU A 357 6.67 -7.11 9.10
CA LEU A 357 5.38 -6.48 9.36
C LEU A 357 4.70 -7.03 10.62
N THR A 358 4.77 -8.35 10.83
CA THR A 358 4.25 -9.00 12.04
C THR A 358 4.91 -8.44 13.30
N ALA A 359 6.22 -8.21 13.28
CA ALA A 359 6.97 -7.66 14.42
C ALA A 359 6.64 -6.19 14.73
N LEU A 360 5.98 -5.46 13.81
CA LEU A 360 5.60 -4.06 14.01
C LEU A 360 4.28 -3.88 14.77
N GLY A 361 3.51 -4.94 15.00
CA GLY A 361 2.21 -4.87 15.65
C GLY A 361 2.05 -5.83 16.82
N PRO A 362 0.81 -5.97 17.34
CA PRO A 362 0.48 -6.97 18.35
C PRO A 362 0.78 -8.39 17.86
N ALA A 363 1.09 -9.29 18.79
CA ALA A 363 1.28 -10.70 18.51
C ALA A 363 0.04 -11.28 17.79
N PRO A 364 0.20 -11.87 16.58
CA PRO A 364 -0.90 -12.51 15.87
C PRO A 364 -1.56 -13.59 16.71
N GLN A 365 -2.80 -13.94 16.36
CA GLN A 365 -3.43 -15.10 16.97
C GLN A 365 -2.61 -16.35 16.66
N ALA A 366 -2.52 -17.27 17.62
CA ALA A 366 -1.98 -18.59 17.37
C ALA A 366 -2.92 -19.31 16.39
N GLY A 367 -2.58 -19.29 15.10
CA GLY A 367 -3.20 -20.17 14.13
C GLY A 367 -2.87 -21.62 14.49
N THR A 368 -3.81 -22.54 14.23
CA THR A 368 -3.51 -23.96 14.04
C THR A 368 -2.53 -24.07 12.87
N ALA A 369 -1.25 -23.86 13.14
CA ALA A 369 -0.21 -24.26 12.23
C ALA A 369 -0.42 -25.77 12.03
N THR A 370 -0.66 -26.17 10.78
CA THR A 370 -0.40 -27.55 10.37
C THR A 370 0.95 -27.91 10.96
N GLU A 371 0.95 -28.95 11.81
CA GLU A 371 2.15 -29.42 12.49
C GLU A 371 3.30 -29.49 11.49
N SER A 372 4.27 -28.59 11.65
CA SER A 372 5.63 -28.90 11.22
C SER A 372 6.03 -30.14 12.03
N PRO A 373 6.60 -31.20 11.43
CA PRO A 373 6.89 -32.41 12.17
C PRO A 373 7.73 -32.02 13.37
N ALA A 374 7.19 -32.26 14.56
CA ALA A 374 7.89 -32.03 15.80
C ALA A 374 9.30 -32.63 15.64
N ALA A 375 10.32 -31.78 15.73
CA ALA A 375 11.68 -32.24 15.93
C ALA A 375 11.61 -33.17 17.14
N ALA A 376 11.85 -34.46 16.90
CA ALA A 376 11.82 -35.47 17.92
C ALA A 376 12.74 -35.00 19.04
N ALA A 377 12.13 -34.60 20.16
CA ALA A 377 12.84 -34.32 21.39
C ALA A 377 13.43 -35.65 21.86
N THR A 378 14.67 -35.92 21.46
CA THR A 378 15.47 -36.94 22.13
C THR A 378 15.73 -36.46 23.54
N ALA A 379 14.99 -37.04 24.48
CA ALA A 379 15.24 -36.89 25.89
C ALA A 379 16.67 -37.35 26.21
N GLU A 380 17.51 -36.41 26.66
CA GLU A 380 18.78 -36.74 27.29
C GLU A 380 18.55 -37.34 28.69
N PRO A 381 19.24 -38.43 29.05
CA PRO A 381 19.20 -38.93 30.42
C PRO A 381 20.16 -38.10 31.30
N LYS A 382 19.60 -37.54 32.38
CA LYS A 382 20.39 -36.91 33.46
C LYS A 382 21.33 -37.93 34.10
N LYS A 383 22.61 -37.57 34.28
CA LYS A 383 23.39 -37.95 35.46
C LYS A 383 24.48 -36.93 35.80
N ASN A 384 24.61 -36.76 37.10
CA ASN A 384 25.31 -35.74 37.86
C ASN A 384 26.86 -35.75 37.78
N ASP A 385 27.39 -34.59 38.16
CA ASP A 385 28.66 -34.28 38.83
C ASP A 385 29.99 -34.29 38.05
N GLY A 386 30.58 -33.10 37.93
CA GLY A 386 32.00 -32.91 38.23
C GLY A 386 32.92 -32.45 37.09
N ILE A 387 33.47 -31.25 37.27
CA ILE A 387 34.85 -30.83 36.94
C ILE A 387 35.14 -30.43 35.48
N GLY A 388 35.21 -29.11 35.27
CA GLY A 388 36.38 -28.42 34.68
C GLY A 388 36.65 -28.59 33.18
N GLN A 389 36.16 -27.64 32.38
CA GLN A 389 36.77 -27.22 31.11
C GLN A 389 38.29 -27.07 31.30
N TYR A 390 39.13 -27.79 30.52
CA TYR A 390 40.51 -27.43 30.10
C TYR A 390 41.34 -28.59 29.48
N TRP A 391 40.79 -29.78 29.18
CA TRP A 391 41.61 -30.93 28.74
C TRP A 391 41.50 -31.42 27.28
N LEU A 392 40.67 -30.83 26.42
CA LEU A 392 40.47 -31.36 25.05
C LEU A 392 41.23 -30.64 23.92
N ILE A 393 42.08 -29.67 24.22
CA ILE A 393 42.91 -28.99 23.21
C ILE A 393 44.28 -29.70 22.98
N ILE A 394 44.66 -30.67 23.82
CA ILE A 394 46.02 -31.26 23.78
C ILE A 394 46.11 -32.63 23.06
N VAL A 395 45.00 -33.34 22.82
CA VAL A 395 45.07 -34.72 22.26
C VAL A 395 44.74 -34.82 20.75
N GLY A 396 44.19 -33.75 20.15
CA GLY A 396 43.87 -33.74 18.71
C GLY A 396 45.06 -33.59 17.76
N LEU A 397 46.25 -33.23 18.26
CA LEU A 397 47.41 -32.88 17.41
C LEU A 397 48.49 -33.98 17.31
N LEU A 398 48.24 -35.21 17.81
CA LEU A 398 49.25 -36.28 17.81
C LEU A 398 48.79 -37.62 17.22
N ILE A 399 47.66 -37.69 16.52
CA ILE A 399 47.22 -38.89 15.77
C ILE A 399 47.26 -38.63 14.24
N GLY A 400 48.20 -37.80 13.80
CA GLY A 400 48.40 -37.43 12.39
C GLY A 400 49.57 -38.11 11.68
N VAL A 401 50.34 -39.01 12.32
CA VAL A 401 51.62 -39.51 11.76
C VAL A 401 51.72 -41.06 11.66
N GLY A 402 50.69 -41.83 12.04
CA GLY A 402 50.80 -43.30 12.09
C GLY A 402 50.13 -44.13 10.99
N GLY A 403 49.17 -43.58 10.23
CA GLY A 403 48.24 -44.38 9.41
C GLY A 403 48.66 -44.69 7.97
N GLY A 404 49.68 -44.01 7.45
CA GLY A 404 50.00 -43.99 6.02
C GLY A 404 50.78 -45.20 5.46
N LEU A 405 51.25 -46.14 6.29
CA LEU A 405 52.20 -47.18 5.85
C LEU A 405 51.67 -48.63 5.84
N LEU A 406 50.41 -48.89 6.18
CA LEU A 406 49.88 -50.26 6.27
C LEU A 406 48.91 -50.69 5.14
N LEU A 407 48.52 -49.78 4.24
CA LEU A 407 47.62 -50.11 3.12
C LEU A 407 48.31 -50.65 1.86
N SER A 408 49.65 -50.78 1.86
CA SER A 408 50.41 -51.22 0.67
C SER A 408 50.75 -52.73 0.61
N LEU A 409 50.39 -53.55 1.60
CA LEU A 409 50.84 -54.96 1.66
C LEU A 409 49.74 -56.04 1.63
N GLN A 410 48.46 -55.70 1.58
CA GLN A 410 47.38 -56.70 1.43
C GLN A 410 46.94 -56.94 -0.02
N ARG A 411 47.57 -56.29 -1.01
CA ARG A 411 47.26 -56.45 -2.45
C ARG A 411 47.82 -57.74 -3.10
N LYS A 412 48.27 -58.72 -2.31
CA LYS A 412 48.77 -60.02 -2.80
C LYS A 412 48.42 -61.15 -1.85
N ARG A 413 47.21 -61.72 -1.96
CA ARG A 413 46.87 -63.13 -1.66
C ARG A 413 45.34 -63.27 -1.62
N GLY A 414 44.75 -63.74 -2.73
CA GLY A 414 43.31 -64.01 -2.78
C GLY A 414 42.73 -64.17 -4.19
N GLN A 415 43.47 -64.77 -5.12
CA GLN A 415 42.93 -65.29 -6.38
C GLN A 415 43.41 -66.74 -6.53
N ARG A 416 42.53 -67.63 -7.04
CA ARG A 416 42.52 -69.11 -7.06
C ARG A 416 41.78 -69.67 -5.84
N LEU A 417 40.59 -70.27 -5.96
CA LEU A 417 39.95 -71.04 -7.04
C LEU A 417 38.53 -70.56 -7.32
#